data_AF-A0A413R8X4-F1
#
_entry.id   AF-A0A413R8X4-F1
#
_cell.length_a   1.000
_cell.length_b   1.000
_cell.length_c   1.000
_cell.angle_alpha   90.00
_cell.angle_beta   90.00
_cell.angle_gamma   90.00
#
_symmetry.space_group_name_H-M   'P 1'
#
loop_
_entity.id
_entity.type
_entity.pdbx_description
1 polymer ?
#
loop_
_entity_poly.entity_id
_entity_poly.type
_entity_poly.pdbx_seq_one_letter_code
_entity_poly.pdbx_strand_id
1 'polypeptide(L)'
;MTKEDILEFEEKLNTKFPEAYVDFLLESNGGTPEEDLAFDFIDIASNKKNSTDIREFYIFYPEGESSYDDIIKVNYIMKSEGLVPEECLVFADDSAGNPICMKTGGENQESIFFCDHELENTNDGYLLMSKVADSFDEFIEKLYIIE
;
A
#
# COMPACT_ATOMS: atom_id res chain seq x y z
N MET A 1 6.05 6.51 16.74
CA MET A 1 6.55 5.14 16.51
C MET A 1 8.06 5.11 16.67
N THR A 2 8.64 3.99 17.08
CA THR A 2 10.09 3.78 17.23
C THR A 2 10.62 2.75 16.22
N LYS A 3 11.94 2.63 16.08
CA LYS A 3 12.52 1.60 15.22
C LYS A 3 12.26 0.20 15.76
N GLU A 4 12.22 0.05 17.07
CA GLU A 4 11.86 -1.20 17.75
C GLU A 4 10.42 -1.61 17.41
N ASP A 5 9.46 -0.68 17.44
CA ASP A 5 8.07 -0.96 17.04
C ASP A 5 8.01 -1.46 15.59
N ILE A 6 8.73 -0.80 14.67
CA ILE A 6 8.77 -1.19 13.25
C ILE A 6 9.36 -2.59 13.07
N LEU A 7 10.42 -2.94 13.82
CA LEU A 7 10.99 -4.29 13.77
C LEU A 7 9.97 -5.34 14.21
N GLU A 8 9.19 -5.08 15.26
CA GLU A 8 8.12 -5.99 15.68
C GLU A 8 7.05 -6.15 14.58
N PHE A 9 6.75 -5.07 13.85
CA PHE A 9 5.80 -5.11 12.74
C PHE A 9 6.32 -5.88 11.52
N GLU A 10 7.59 -5.70 11.17
CA GLU A 10 8.27 -6.50 10.13
C GLU A 10 8.25 -7.99 10.48
N GLU A 11 8.47 -8.34 11.75
CA GLU A 11 8.37 -9.72 12.25
C GLU A 11 6.95 -10.28 12.16
N LYS A 12 5.93 -9.52 12.59
CA LYS A 12 4.51 -9.92 12.53
C LYS A 12 4.03 -10.14 11.10
N LEU A 13 4.47 -9.30 10.17
CA LEU A 13 4.13 -9.40 8.75
C LEU A 13 5.07 -10.32 7.96
N ASN A 14 6.11 -10.86 8.61
CA ASN A 14 7.19 -11.61 7.96
C ASN A 14 7.72 -10.90 6.69
N THR A 15 7.89 -9.58 6.79
CA THR A 15 8.17 -8.70 5.65
C THR A 15 9.18 -7.65 6.07
N LYS A 16 10.27 -7.50 5.31
CA LYS A 16 11.22 -6.40 5.49
C LYS A 16 10.72 -5.17 4.73
N PHE A 17 10.66 -4.02 5.38
CA PHE A 17 10.26 -2.76 4.78
C PHE A 17 11.46 -2.05 4.14
N PRO A 18 11.26 -1.38 2.99
CA PRO A 18 12.26 -0.47 2.43
C PRO A 18 12.56 0.68 3.39
N GLU A 19 13.80 1.17 3.38
CA GLU A 19 14.26 2.24 4.29
C GLU A 19 13.39 3.51 4.18
N ALA A 20 13.03 3.91 2.95
CA ALA A 20 12.15 5.04 2.70
C ALA A 20 10.77 4.91 3.39
N TYR A 21 10.20 3.69 3.38
CA TYR A 21 8.92 3.45 4.04
C TYR A 21 9.07 3.44 5.57
N VAL A 22 10.18 2.92 6.09
CA VAL A 22 10.51 2.99 7.52
C VAL A 22 10.62 4.45 7.98
N ASP A 23 11.28 5.30 7.21
CA ASP A 23 11.43 6.72 7.56
C ASP A 23 10.07 7.45 7.56
N PHE A 24 9.21 7.19 6.57
CA PHE A 24 7.82 7.68 6.54
C PHE A 24 7.04 7.26 7.78
N LEU A 25 7.11 5.97 8.13
CA LEU A 25 6.46 5.41 9.30
C LEU A 25 6.95 6.07 10.61
N LEU A 26 8.26 6.35 10.75
CA LEU A 26 8.80 7.04 11.91
C LEU A 26 8.31 8.48 12.03
N GLU A 27 8.02 9.15 10.92
CA GLU A 27 7.54 10.53 10.89
C GLU A 27 6.06 10.65 11.27
N SER A 28 5.18 9.86 10.65
CA SER A 28 3.73 10.03 10.76
C SER A 28 2.95 8.79 11.23
N ASN A 29 3.52 7.58 11.14
CA ASN A 29 2.82 6.30 11.33
C ASN A 29 1.53 6.16 10.47
N GLY A 30 1.57 6.67 9.24
CA GLY A 30 0.43 6.64 8.33
C GLY A 30 -0.67 7.64 8.73
N GLY A 31 -1.93 7.22 8.57
CA GLY A 31 -3.13 8.01 8.78
C GLY A 31 -3.68 8.67 7.52
N THR A 32 -4.79 9.38 7.70
CA THR A 32 -5.40 10.22 6.66
C THR A 32 -4.51 11.44 6.40
N PRO A 33 -4.10 11.70 5.15
CA PRO A 33 -3.38 12.92 4.78
C PRO A 33 -4.16 14.19 5.19
N GLU A 34 -3.45 15.25 5.59
CA GLU A 34 -4.09 16.55 5.91
C GLU A 34 -4.65 17.23 4.67
N GLU A 35 -3.97 17.07 3.54
CA GLU A 35 -4.37 17.55 2.22
C GLU A 35 -4.97 16.40 1.40
N ASP A 36 -5.90 16.70 0.50
CA ASP A 36 -6.44 15.69 -0.42
C ASP A 36 -5.37 15.34 -1.47
N LEU A 37 -4.74 14.16 -1.33
CA LEU A 37 -3.65 13.71 -2.21
C LEU A 37 -4.17 12.79 -3.32
N ALA A 38 -3.55 12.86 -4.49
CA ALA A 38 -3.75 11.92 -5.59
C ALA A 38 -2.47 11.56 -6.34
N PHE A 39 -2.56 10.52 -7.15
CA PHE A 39 -1.52 10.12 -8.09
C PHE A 39 -2.11 9.69 -9.44
N ASP A 40 -1.29 9.85 -10.48
CA ASP A 40 -1.57 9.38 -11.83
C ASP A 40 -0.95 7.99 -12.06
N PHE A 41 -1.62 7.16 -12.86
CA PHE A 41 -1.08 5.87 -13.33
C PHE A 41 -1.62 5.50 -14.71
N ILE A 42 -1.04 4.46 -15.32
CA ILE A 42 -1.62 3.83 -16.52
C ILE A 42 -2.42 2.63 -16.06
N ASP A 43 -3.74 2.71 -16.20
CA ASP A 43 -4.64 1.59 -15.93
C ASP A 43 -4.43 0.53 -17.00
N ILE A 44 -4.02 -0.67 -16.58
CA ILE A 44 -3.72 -1.78 -17.48
C ILE A 44 -4.99 -2.43 -18.07
N ALA A 45 -6.16 -2.26 -17.46
CA ALA A 45 -7.43 -2.76 -17.99
C ALA A 45 -7.87 -1.97 -19.22
N SER A 46 -7.80 -0.63 -19.13
CA SER A 46 -8.21 0.26 -20.22
C SER A 46 -7.06 0.72 -21.12
N ASN A 47 -5.82 0.51 -20.70
CA ASN A 47 -4.59 1.01 -21.32
C ASN A 47 -4.61 2.54 -21.52
N LYS A 48 -5.12 3.27 -20.50
CA LYS A 48 -5.24 4.73 -20.51
C LYS A 48 -4.67 5.33 -19.23
N LYS A 49 -4.31 6.61 -19.31
CA LYS A 49 -4.00 7.40 -18.11
C LYS A 49 -5.25 7.50 -17.24
N ASN A 50 -5.09 7.24 -15.96
CA ASN A 50 -6.10 7.39 -14.92
C ASN A 50 -5.47 8.03 -13.68
N SER A 51 -6.29 8.45 -12.73
CA SER A 51 -5.86 9.03 -11.46
C SER A 51 -6.81 8.60 -10.35
N THR A 52 -6.28 8.44 -9.13
CA THR A 52 -7.10 8.22 -7.93
C THR A 52 -6.52 8.98 -6.74
N ASP A 53 -7.33 9.15 -5.70
CA ASP A 53 -6.94 9.80 -4.45
C ASP A 53 -6.23 8.82 -3.49
N ILE A 54 -5.66 9.35 -2.41
CA ILE A 54 -5.24 8.60 -1.23
C ILE A 54 -6.20 8.96 -0.10
N ARG A 55 -6.99 7.98 0.33
CA ARG A 55 -7.89 8.14 1.48
C ARG A 55 -7.12 8.03 2.78
N GLU A 56 -6.31 6.99 2.92
CA GLU A 56 -5.49 6.77 4.11
C GLU A 56 -4.26 5.94 3.81
N PHE A 57 -3.19 6.23 4.54
CA PHE A 57 -2.09 5.30 4.76
C PHE A 57 -2.40 4.48 6.00
N TYR A 58 -2.31 3.16 5.93
CA TYR A 58 -2.67 2.30 7.05
C TYR A 58 -1.73 2.47 8.23
N ILE A 59 -2.31 2.38 9.43
CA ILE A 59 -1.64 2.67 10.69
C ILE A 59 -1.15 1.37 11.32
N PHE A 60 0.05 1.41 11.89
CA PHE A 60 0.47 0.38 12.83
C PHE A 60 -0.02 0.69 14.24
N TYR A 61 -0.82 -0.23 14.80
CA TYR A 61 -1.27 -0.14 16.18
C TYR A 61 -0.38 -0.97 17.12
N PRO A 62 -0.06 -0.46 18.31
CA PRO A 62 0.58 -1.23 19.37
C PRO A 62 -0.25 -2.46 19.76
N GLU A 63 0.40 -3.46 20.36
CA GLU A 63 -0.29 -4.66 20.81
C GLU A 63 -1.44 -4.33 21.79
N GLY A 64 -2.62 -4.89 21.52
CA GLY A 64 -3.83 -4.66 22.31
C GLY A 64 -4.69 -3.49 21.83
N GLU A 65 -4.21 -2.70 20.87
CA GLU A 65 -4.98 -1.70 20.13
C GLU A 65 -5.20 -2.21 18.69
N SER A 66 -6.35 -1.90 18.10
CA SER A 66 -6.63 -2.23 16.71
C SER A 66 -7.85 -1.44 16.23
N SER A 67 -7.83 -1.07 14.95
CA SER A 67 -8.91 -0.40 14.24
C SER A 67 -9.15 -1.10 12.89
N TYR A 68 -9.98 -0.52 12.04
CA TYR A 68 -10.19 -1.04 10.68
C TYR A 68 -8.96 -0.85 9.79
N ASP A 69 -8.27 0.28 9.94
CA ASP A 69 -7.07 0.75 9.25
C ASP A 69 -5.76 0.18 9.82
N ASP A 70 -5.86 -0.85 10.67
CA ASP A 70 -4.71 -1.58 11.19
C ASP A 70 -4.05 -2.39 10.07
N ILE A 71 -2.87 -1.94 9.66
CA ILE A 71 -2.13 -2.52 8.53
C ILE A 71 -1.84 -4.02 8.70
N ILE A 72 -1.67 -4.52 9.93
CA ILE A 72 -1.45 -5.95 10.17
C ILE A 72 -2.70 -6.74 9.81
N LYS A 73 -3.86 -6.25 10.28
CA LYS A 73 -5.15 -6.87 10.03
C LYS A 73 -5.53 -6.79 8.55
N VAL A 74 -5.32 -5.64 7.91
CA VAL A 74 -5.58 -5.47 6.48
C VAL A 74 -4.74 -6.45 5.66
N ASN A 75 -3.42 -6.51 5.89
CA ASN A 75 -2.56 -7.44 5.16
C ASN A 75 -2.93 -8.91 5.40
N TYR A 76 -3.29 -9.28 6.64
CA TYR A 76 -3.78 -10.63 6.93
C TYR A 76 -5.02 -10.97 6.10
N ILE A 77 -6.03 -10.10 6.09
CA ILE A 77 -7.27 -10.33 5.33
C ILE A 77 -6.96 -10.44 3.83
N MET A 78 -6.30 -9.44 3.26
CA MET A 78 -6.01 -9.37 1.82
C MET A 78 -5.23 -10.58 1.31
N LYS A 79 -4.27 -11.09 2.09
CA LYS A 79 -3.50 -12.30 1.73
C LYS A 79 -4.31 -13.58 1.96
N SER A 80 -5.02 -13.69 3.08
CA SER A 80 -5.81 -14.88 3.42
C SER A 80 -6.99 -15.12 2.48
N GLU A 81 -7.55 -14.05 1.91
CA GLU A 81 -8.60 -14.10 0.89
C GLU A 81 -8.03 -14.28 -0.53
N GLY A 82 -6.70 -14.29 -0.69
CA GLY A 82 -6.03 -14.46 -1.97
C GLY A 82 -6.19 -13.27 -2.91
N LEU A 83 -6.42 -12.06 -2.38
CA LEU A 83 -6.63 -10.85 -3.17
C LEU A 83 -5.33 -10.23 -3.66
N VAL A 84 -4.23 -10.38 -2.92
CA VAL A 84 -2.91 -9.86 -3.28
C VAL A 84 -1.82 -10.93 -3.07
N PRO A 85 -0.68 -10.84 -3.78
CA PRO A 85 0.45 -11.74 -3.57
C PRO A 85 1.02 -11.66 -2.13
N GLU A 86 1.61 -12.75 -1.65
CA GLU A 86 2.28 -12.81 -0.33
C GLU A 86 3.42 -11.79 -0.18
N GLU A 87 4.14 -11.57 -1.27
CA GLU A 87 5.21 -10.56 -1.40
C GLU A 87 4.69 -9.12 -1.63
N CYS A 88 3.40 -8.86 -1.42
CA CYS A 88 2.86 -7.50 -1.36
C CYS A 88 2.57 -7.08 0.08
N LEU A 89 2.92 -5.84 0.39
CA LEU A 89 2.47 -5.11 1.56
C LEU A 89 1.40 -4.12 1.11
N VAL A 90 0.18 -4.29 1.59
CA VAL A 90 -0.89 -3.29 1.41
C VAL A 90 -0.66 -2.19 2.44
N PHE A 91 -0.48 -0.94 2.01
CA PHE A 91 -0.07 0.14 2.90
C PHE A 91 -0.96 1.39 2.83
N ALA A 92 -1.87 1.47 1.88
CA ALA A 92 -2.84 2.54 1.75
C ALA A 92 -4.06 2.08 0.95
N ASP A 93 -5.12 2.89 0.93
CA ASP A 93 -6.21 2.78 -0.03
C ASP A 93 -6.71 4.14 -0.54
N ASP A 94 -7.49 4.09 -1.62
CA ASP A 94 -8.23 5.24 -2.14
C ASP A 94 -9.66 5.32 -1.59
N SER A 95 -10.40 6.38 -1.94
CA SER A 95 -11.78 6.57 -1.47
C SER A 95 -12.78 5.55 -2.01
N ALA A 96 -12.44 4.82 -3.07
CA ALA A 96 -13.24 3.72 -3.59
C ALA A 96 -12.94 2.40 -2.88
N GLY A 97 -11.89 2.32 -2.05
CA GLY A 97 -11.46 1.09 -1.39
C GLY A 97 -10.55 0.22 -2.26
N ASN A 98 -9.90 0.80 -3.28
CA ASN A 98 -8.83 0.14 -4.00
C ASN A 98 -7.54 0.17 -3.18
N PRO A 99 -6.93 -0.99 -2.88
CA PRO A 99 -5.68 -1.02 -2.13
C PRO A 99 -4.50 -0.51 -2.97
N ILE A 100 -3.58 0.19 -2.31
CA ILE A 100 -2.25 0.49 -2.84
C ILE A 100 -1.25 -0.46 -2.17
N CYS A 101 -0.53 -1.21 -3.00
CA CYS A 101 0.39 -2.26 -2.59
C CYS A 101 1.83 -1.92 -2.94
N MET A 102 2.75 -2.26 -2.05
CA MET A 102 4.19 -2.23 -2.28
C MET A 102 4.70 -3.66 -2.37
N LYS A 103 5.50 -3.96 -3.40
CA LYS A 103 6.14 -5.27 -3.49
C LYS A 103 7.36 -5.33 -2.58
N THR A 104 7.44 -6.29 -1.68
CA THR A 104 8.50 -6.39 -0.66
C THR A 104 9.49 -7.54 -0.90
N GLY A 105 9.30 -8.32 -1.97
CA GLY A 105 10.23 -9.34 -2.42
C GLY A 105 10.04 -9.74 -3.89
N GLY A 106 11.00 -10.48 -4.45
CA GLY A 106 10.94 -10.98 -5.83
C GLY A 106 11.30 -9.93 -6.90
N GLU A 107 10.90 -10.17 -8.16
CA GLU A 107 11.12 -9.22 -9.26
C GLU A 107 10.29 -7.93 -9.06
N ASN A 108 10.85 -6.77 -9.40
CA ASN A 108 10.23 -5.46 -9.13
C ASN A 108 10.01 -5.18 -7.63
N GLN A 109 10.93 -5.63 -6.77
CA GLN A 109 10.95 -5.24 -5.36
C GLN A 109 10.89 -3.71 -5.23
N GLU A 110 10.16 -3.23 -4.23
CA GLU A 110 9.86 -1.83 -3.89
C GLU A 110 8.88 -1.11 -4.82
N SER A 111 8.48 -1.72 -5.94
CA SER A 111 7.49 -1.12 -6.83
C SER A 111 6.12 -0.99 -6.17
N ILE A 112 5.45 0.11 -6.49
CA ILE A 112 4.13 0.47 -5.97
C ILE A 112 3.07 0.20 -7.04
N PHE A 113 1.92 -0.33 -6.60
CA PHE A 113 0.82 -0.73 -7.46
C PHE A 113 -0.51 -0.23 -6.91
N PHE A 114 -1.36 0.25 -7.81
CA PHE A 114 -2.79 0.40 -7.60
C PHE A 114 -3.47 -0.93 -7.91
N CYS A 115 -4.28 -1.43 -7.00
CA CYS A 115 -4.98 -2.71 -7.15
C CYS A 115 -6.48 -2.43 -7.29
N ASP A 116 -7.03 -2.66 -8.47
CA ASP A 116 -8.45 -2.44 -8.74
C ASP A 116 -9.29 -3.52 -8.01
N HIS A 117 -10.13 -3.13 -7.05
CA HIS A 117 -10.92 -4.08 -6.26
C HIS A 117 -12.08 -4.70 -7.03
N GLU A 118 -12.47 -4.15 -8.19
CA GLU A 118 -13.54 -4.67 -9.04
C GLU A 118 -13.03 -5.65 -10.09
N LEU A 119 -11.71 -5.68 -10.33
CA LEU A 119 -11.08 -6.46 -11.39
C LEU A 119 -10.06 -7.47 -10.85
N GLU A 120 -10.08 -8.66 -11.42
CA GLU A 120 -9.18 -9.76 -11.08
C GLU A 120 -8.31 -10.14 -12.29
N ASN A 121 -7.03 -10.43 -12.05
CA ASN A 121 -6.14 -11.01 -13.03
C ASN A 121 -6.48 -12.50 -13.22
N THR A 122 -6.96 -12.84 -14.41
CA THR A 122 -7.43 -14.19 -14.74
C THR A 122 -6.37 -15.30 -14.63
N ASN A 123 -5.08 -14.95 -14.54
CA ASN A 123 -4.00 -15.93 -14.49
C ASN A 123 -3.68 -16.42 -13.07
N ASP A 124 -3.72 -15.52 -12.08
CA ASP A 124 -3.31 -15.79 -10.70
C ASP A 124 -4.44 -15.59 -9.68
N GLY A 125 -5.52 -14.91 -10.06
CA GLY A 125 -6.67 -14.64 -9.20
C GLY A 125 -6.50 -13.45 -8.26
N TYR A 126 -5.39 -12.72 -8.36
CA TYR A 126 -5.18 -11.50 -7.59
C TYR A 126 -5.95 -10.33 -8.20
N LEU A 127 -6.15 -9.27 -7.42
CA LEU A 127 -6.65 -8.00 -7.93
C LEU A 127 -5.78 -7.52 -9.10
N LEU A 128 -6.39 -6.87 -10.07
CA LEU A 128 -5.66 -6.38 -11.23
C LEU A 128 -4.76 -5.20 -10.81
N MET A 129 -3.45 -5.41 -10.89
CA MET A 129 -2.45 -4.47 -10.38
C MET A 129 -1.87 -3.59 -11.49
N SER A 130 -2.14 -2.28 -11.44
CA SER A 130 -1.52 -1.28 -12.29
C SER A 130 -0.30 -0.67 -11.59
N LYS A 131 0.88 -0.73 -12.23
CA LYS A 131 2.10 -0.17 -11.65
C LYS A 131 2.04 1.36 -11.59
N VAL A 132 2.38 1.92 -10.44
CA VAL A 132 2.36 3.36 -10.15
C VAL A 132 3.78 3.93 -10.08
N ALA A 133 4.69 3.26 -9.38
CA ALA A 133 6.08 3.71 -9.18
C ALA A 133 7.05 2.53 -9.03
N ASP A 134 8.35 2.78 -9.23
CA ASP A 134 9.42 1.80 -9.04
C ASP A 134 9.87 1.69 -7.57
N SER A 135 9.59 2.70 -6.75
CA SER A 135 9.95 2.76 -5.32
C SER A 135 8.92 3.57 -4.50
N PHE A 136 9.00 3.47 -3.16
CA PHE A 136 8.19 4.29 -2.27
C PHE A 136 8.52 5.79 -2.38
N ASP A 137 9.79 6.16 -2.48
CA ASP A 137 10.19 7.57 -2.66
C ASP A 137 9.60 8.17 -3.93
N GLU A 138 9.71 7.46 -5.06
CA GLU A 138 9.12 7.91 -6.33
C GLU A 138 7.60 8.03 -6.23
N PHE A 139 6.95 7.14 -5.49
CA PHE A 139 5.51 7.25 -5.25
C PHE A 139 5.16 8.51 -4.46
N ILE A 140 5.87 8.82 -3.38
CA ILE A 140 5.67 10.06 -2.62
C ILE A 140 5.91 11.30 -3.49
N GLU A 141 6.95 11.30 -4.33
CA GLU A 141 7.23 12.40 -5.27
C GLU A 141 6.14 12.58 -6.34
N LYS A 142 5.38 11.54 -6.66
CA LYS A 142 4.26 11.58 -7.62
C LYS A 142 2.97 12.09 -7.01
N LEU A 143 2.85 12.15 -5.68
CA LEU A 143 1.65 12.65 -5.03
C LEU A 143 1.49 14.15 -5.30
N TYR A 144 0.27 14.56 -5.58
CA TYR A 144 -0.10 15.97 -5.73
C TYR A 144 -1.41 16.27 -4.99
N ILE A 145 -1.56 17.52 -4.55
CA ILE A 145 -2.78 17.98 -3.87
C ILE A 145 -3.87 18.23 -4.92
N ILE A 146 -5.09 17.81 -4.62
CA ILE A 146 -6.30 18.10 -5.39
C ILE A 146 -7.04 19.25 -4.70
N GLU A 147 -7.46 20.26 -5.49
CA GLU A 147 -8.32 21.36 -5.03
C GLU A 147 -9.82 21.10 -5.26
#